data_AF-A0A942EBR0-F1
#
_entry.id   AF-A0A942EBR0-F1
#
_cell.length_a   1.000
_cell.length_b   1.000
_cell.length_c   1.000
_cell.angle_alpha   90.00
_cell.angle_beta   90.00
_cell.angle_gamma   90.00
#
_symmetry.space_group_name_H-M   'P 1'
#
loop_
_entity.id
_entity.type
_entity.pdbx_description
1 polymer ?
#
loop_
_entity_poly.entity_id
_entity_poly.type
_entity_poly.pdbx_seq_one_letter_code
_entity_poly.pdbx_strand_id
1 'polypeptide(L)'
;MGQNRYRDELERALARSDAKSLRDTISVYHQFAALDGKAAQSFYDDNSVEIDAVILSVNDPDKAFAYLALSTSMFDEPRFLMLMAAGPLENLMKKPRREVIGRIVAEARKNPRFRWMLTGVYLHAISDDARLAIAPLIAGMSSEGPVPDRSS
;
A
#
# COMPACT_ATOMS: atom_id res chain seq x y z
N MET A 1 -4.97 3.27 -29.38
CA MET A 1 -4.15 2.44 -28.49
C MET A 1 -3.42 3.38 -27.54
N GLY A 2 -4.00 3.65 -26.37
CA GLY A 2 -3.43 4.59 -25.40
C GLY A 2 -2.23 3.95 -24.70
N GLN A 3 -1.07 4.56 -24.86
CA GLN A 3 0.19 4.08 -24.31
C GLN A 3 0.11 3.98 -22.78
N ASN A 4 0.63 2.88 -22.23
CA ASN A 4 0.86 2.74 -20.80
C ASN A 4 1.98 3.72 -20.40
N ARG A 5 1.60 4.96 -20.04
CA ARG A 5 2.51 6.09 -19.81
C ARG A 5 3.54 5.84 -18.70
N TYR A 6 3.30 4.85 -17.83
CA TYR A 6 4.14 4.48 -16.72
C TYR A 6 4.38 2.95 -16.73
N ARG A 7 5.58 2.51 -16.36
CA ARG A 7 5.93 1.07 -16.35
C ARG A 7 5.26 0.31 -15.20
N ASP A 8 5.11 0.97 -14.06
CA ASP A 8 4.58 0.46 -12.79
C ASP A 8 3.97 1.59 -11.94
N GLU A 9 3.44 1.22 -10.78
CA GLU A 9 2.82 2.18 -9.84
C GLU A 9 3.83 3.11 -9.16
N LEU A 10 5.10 2.69 -9.03
CA LEU A 10 6.15 3.55 -8.46
C LEU A 10 6.46 4.71 -9.42
N GLU A 11 6.69 4.43 -10.70
CA GLU A 11 6.91 5.46 -11.71
C GLU A 11 5.72 6.43 -11.78
N ARG A 12 4.49 5.89 -11.72
CA ARG A 12 3.28 6.72 -11.66
C ARG A 12 3.27 7.61 -10.41
N ALA A 13 3.64 7.09 -9.25
CA ALA A 13 3.67 7.83 -8.00
C ALA A 13 4.74 8.94 -8.01
N LEU A 14 5.91 8.66 -8.56
CA LEU A 14 7.03 9.61 -8.69
C LEU A 14 6.72 10.75 -9.67
N ALA A 15 5.92 10.48 -10.70
CA ALA A 15 5.53 11.48 -11.69
C ALA A 15 4.46 12.48 -11.18
N ARG A 16 3.90 12.27 -9.98
CA ARG A 16 2.89 13.17 -9.43
C ARG A 16 3.52 14.50 -8.98
N SER A 17 2.78 15.60 -9.16
CA SER A 17 3.21 16.92 -8.69
C SER A 17 3.30 17.02 -7.17
N ASP A 18 2.52 16.20 -6.44
CA ASP A 18 2.50 16.13 -4.98
C ASP A 18 3.40 15.03 -4.40
N ALA A 19 4.24 14.37 -5.21
CA ALA A 19 5.04 13.21 -4.78
C ALA A 19 5.91 13.49 -3.54
N LYS A 20 6.47 14.70 -3.42
CA LYS A 20 7.21 15.11 -2.21
C LYS A 20 6.30 15.11 -0.99
N SER A 21 5.14 15.75 -1.08
CA SER A 21 4.18 15.82 0.02
C SER A 21 3.72 14.43 0.44
N LEU A 22 3.47 13.52 -0.51
CA LEU A 22 3.12 12.14 -0.21
C LEU A 22 4.21 11.42 0.59
N ARG A 23 5.49 11.60 0.22
CA ARG A 23 6.62 10.99 0.96
C ARG A 23 6.76 11.55 2.37
N ASP A 24 6.55 12.86 2.54
CA ASP A 24 6.55 13.49 3.85
C ASP A 24 5.43 12.90 4.72
N THR A 25 4.22 12.76 4.17
CA THR A 25 3.07 12.11 4.84
C THR A 25 3.35 10.64 5.19
N ILE A 26 3.94 9.85 4.29
CA ILE A 26 4.30 8.45 4.58
C ILE A 26 5.31 8.39 5.73
N SER A 27 6.27 9.32 5.79
CA SER A 27 7.27 9.37 6.85
C SER A 27 6.64 9.64 8.22
N VAL A 28 5.59 10.46 8.27
CA VAL A 28 4.78 10.67 9.49
C VAL A 28 4.03 9.39 9.86
N TYR A 29 3.39 8.74 8.89
CA TYR A 29 2.67 7.48 9.14
C TYR A 29 3.60 6.34 9.60
N HIS A 30 4.82 6.29 9.07
CA HIS A 30 5.86 5.35 9.51
C HIS A 30 6.28 5.61 10.96
N GLN A 31 6.47 6.88 11.35
CA GLN A 31 6.76 7.22 12.75
C GLN A 31 5.62 6.80 13.67
N PHE A 32 4.38 7.09 13.28
CA PHE A 32 3.20 6.64 14.02
C PHE A 32 3.18 5.11 14.20
N ALA A 33 3.49 4.35 13.15
CA ALA A 33 3.52 2.88 13.18
C ALA A 33 4.56 2.28 14.14
N ALA A 34 5.58 3.05 14.51
CA ALA A 34 6.62 2.64 15.46
C ALA A 34 6.26 2.91 16.92
N LEU A 35 5.17 3.62 17.18
CA LEU A 35 4.70 3.98 18.51
C LEU A 35 3.60 3.03 18.99
N ASP A 36 3.47 2.90 20.31
CA ASP A 36 2.40 2.12 20.94
C ASP A 36 1.80 2.89 22.15
N GLY A 37 0.58 2.51 22.55
CA GLY A 37 -0.08 3.03 23.74
C GLY A 37 -0.28 4.55 23.74
N LYS A 38 0.00 5.21 24.87
CA LYS A 38 -0.22 6.66 25.04
C LYS A 38 0.62 7.52 24.10
N ALA A 39 1.82 7.05 23.73
CA ALA A 39 2.70 7.77 22.80
C ALA A 39 2.09 7.80 21.39
N ALA A 40 1.55 6.67 20.92
CA ALA A 40 0.85 6.60 19.65
C ALA A 40 -0.38 7.52 19.63
N GLN A 41 -1.16 7.54 20.71
CA GLN A 41 -2.33 8.42 20.80
C GLN A 41 -1.95 9.90 20.72
N SER A 42 -0.98 10.34 21.53
CA SER A 42 -0.53 11.74 21.51
C SER A 42 0.03 12.14 20.15
N PHE A 43 0.80 11.25 19.52
CA PHE A 43 1.33 11.51 18.17
C PHE A 43 0.22 11.60 17.13
N TYR A 44 -0.80 10.75 17.23
CA TYR A 44 -1.98 10.81 16.36
C TYR A 44 -2.72 12.14 16.52
N ASP A 45 -2.95 12.58 17.76
CA ASP A 45 -3.67 13.84 18.01
C ASP A 45 -2.95 15.03 17.33
N ASP A 46 -1.61 15.04 17.34
CA ASP A 46 -0.79 16.08 16.72
C ASP A 46 -0.65 15.94 15.18
N ASN A 47 -0.85 14.73 14.62
CA ASN A 47 -0.56 14.42 13.20
C ASN A 47 -1.74 13.72 12.49
N SER A 48 -2.95 13.92 12.99
CA SER A 48 -4.16 13.21 12.53
C SER A 48 -4.42 13.43 11.04
N VAL A 49 -4.12 14.61 10.50
CA VAL A 49 -4.32 14.95 9.08
C VAL A 49 -3.48 14.05 8.18
N GLU A 50 -2.19 13.90 8.45
CA GLU A 50 -1.28 13.07 7.67
C GLU A 50 -1.62 11.58 7.81
N ILE A 51 -1.93 11.14 9.03
CA ILE A 51 -2.25 9.74 9.31
C ILE A 51 -3.57 9.36 8.62
N ASP A 52 -4.61 10.16 8.78
CA ASP A 52 -5.90 9.94 8.13
C ASP A 52 -5.79 10.04 6.60
N ALA A 53 -4.92 10.91 6.08
CA ALA A 53 -4.68 10.98 4.64
C ALA A 53 -4.18 9.66 4.06
N VAL A 54 -3.42 8.86 4.82
CA VAL A 54 -2.98 7.51 4.41
C VAL A 54 -4.12 6.50 4.61
N ILE A 55 -4.70 6.44 5.81
CA ILE A 55 -5.73 5.45 6.19
C ILE A 55 -6.97 5.56 5.29
N LEU A 56 -7.41 6.78 5.01
CA LEU A 56 -8.63 7.11 4.25
C LEU A 56 -8.35 7.35 2.76
N SER A 57 -7.14 7.04 2.29
CA SER A 57 -6.76 7.22 0.87
C SER A 57 -7.61 6.41 -0.11
N VAL A 58 -8.36 5.40 0.36
CA VAL A 58 -9.33 4.61 -0.45
C VAL A 58 -10.30 5.47 -1.28
N ASN A 59 -10.63 6.68 -0.82
CA ASN A 59 -11.50 7.61 -1.53
C ASN A 59 -10.86 8.19 -2.81
N ASP A 60 -9.53 8.13 -2.92
CA ASP A 60 -8.74 8.46 -4.11
C ASP A 60 -7.80 7.29 -4.43
N PRO A 61 -8.22 6.32 -5.27
CA PRO A 61 -7.39 5.18 -5.58
C PRO A 61 -6.02 5.52 -6.17
N ASP A 62 -5.91 6.61 -6.94
CA ASP A 62 -4.61 7.02 -7.49
C ASP A 62 -3.64 7.46 -6.38
N LYS A 63 -4.15 8.17 -5.37
CA LYS A 63 -3.37 8.55 -4.19
C LYS A 63 -3.05 7.35 -3.30
N ALA A 64 -3.99 6.43 -3.12
CA ALA A 64 -3.77 5.21 -2.35
C ALA A 64 -2.68 4.31 -2.99
N PHE A 65 -2.72 4.11 -4.31
CA PHE A 65 -1.64 3.42 -5.03
C PHE A 65 -0.31 4.13 -4.87
N ALA A 66 -0.30 5.47 -4.93
CA ALA A 66 0.92 6.24 -4.73
C ALA A 66 1.52 6.03 -3.33
N TYR A 67 0.69 6.03 -2.27
CA TYR A 67 1.15 5.70 -0.93
C TYR A 67 1.74 4.29 -0.84
N LEU A 68 1.05 3.29 -1.40
CA LEU A 68 1.52 1.90 -1.38
C LEU A 68 2.86 1.71 -2.12
N ALA A 69 2.96 2.25 -3.34
CA ALA A 69 4.16 2.15 -4.15
C ALA A 69 5.34 2.90 -3.51
N LEU A 70 5.11 4.12 -3.01
CA LEU A 70 6.15 4.89 -2.32
C LEU A 70 6.58 4.21 -1.02
N SER A 71 5.66 3.71 -0.19
CA SER A 71 5.99 3.00 1.06
C SER A 71 6.91 1.80 0.79
N THR A 72 6.56 0.97 -0.19
CA THR A 72 7.39 -0.20 -0.56
C THR A 72 8.77 0.19 -1.11
N SER A 73 8.92 1.39 -1.68
CA SER A 73 10.20 1.91 -2.15
C SER A 73 11.06 2.59 -1.07
N MET A 74 10.42 3.07 0.01
CA MET A 74 11.07 3.90 1.04
C MET A 74 11.54 3.09 2.24
N PHE A 75 10.76 2.08 2.64
CA PHE A 75 10.92 1.36 3.91
C PHE A 75 11.07 -0.15 3.67
N ASP A 76 11.81 -0.82 4.56
CA ASP A 76 12.07 -2.27 4.52
C ASP A 76 11.46 -3.00 5.72
N GLU A 77 10.96 -2.26 6.71
CA GLU A 77 10.44 -2.76 7.96
C GLU A 77 9.16 -3.59 7.72
N PRO A 78 9.19 -4.92 7.97
CA PRO A 78 8.05 -5.79 7.68
C PRO A 78 6.77 -5.33 8.38
N ARG A 79 6.88 -4.90 9.66
CA ARG A 79 5.75 -4.40 10.45
C ARG A 79 5.05 -3.22 9.78
N PHE A 80 5.80 -2.28 9.22
CA PHE A 80 5.22 -1.11 8.54
C PHE A 80 4.53 -1.51 7.22
N LEU A 81 5.16 -2.37 6.43
CA LEU A 81 4.55 -2.85 5.18
C LEU A 81 3.30 -3.68 5.44
N MET A 82 3.26 -4.46 6.53
CA MET A 82 2.04 -5.17 6.96
C MET A 82 0.95 -4.21 7.44
N LEU A 83 1.31 -3.10 8.09
CA LEU A 83 0.34 -2.04 8.41
C LEU A 83 -0.26 -1.41 7.13
N MET A 84 0.58 -1.16 6.12
CA MET A 84 0.11 -0.68 4.80
C MET A 84 -0.82 -1.70 4.12
N ALA A 85 -0.55 -3.00 4.30
CA ALA A 85 -1.39 -4.09 3.79
C ALA A 85 -2.76 -4.13 4.48
N ALA A 86 -2.79 -4.22 5.80
CA ALA A 86 -4.00 -4.35 6.61
C ALA A 86 -4.86 -3.07 6.64
N GLY A 87 -4.27 -1.91 6.37
CA GLY A 87 -4.97 -0.64 6.30
C GLY A 87 -5.29 -0.21 4.86
N PRO A 88 -4.50 0.68 4.25
CA PRO A 88 -4.80 1.27 2.94
C PRO A 88 -5.07 0.25 1.81
N LEU A 89 -4.25 -0.79 1.68
CA LEU A 89 -4.39 -1.78 0.60
C LEU A 89 -5.65 -2.63 0.77
N GLU A 90 -5.92 -3.11 1.97
CA GLU A 90 -7.17 -3.81 2.29
C GLU A 90 -8.39 -2.91 2.01
N ASN A 91 -8.34 -1.65 2.43
CA ASN A 91 -9.43 -0.70 2.21
C ASN A 91 -9.76 -0.52 0.72
N LEU A 92 -8.74 -0.46 -0.15
CA LEU A 92 -8.94 -0.44 -1.61
C LEU A 92 -9.67 -1.68 -2.15
N MET A 93 -9.53 -2.82 -1.47
CA MET A 93 -10.10 -4.10 -1.89
C MET A 93 -11.42 -4.47 -1.20
N LYS A 94 -11.92 -3.65 -0.25
CA LYS A 94 -13.23 -3.85 0.39
C LYS A 94 -14.39 -3.70 -0.60
N LYS A 95 -14.36 -2.65 -1.42
CA LYS A 95 -15.39 -2.36 -2.44
C LYS A 95 -14.72 -1.83 -3.73
N PRO A 96 -13.88 -2.64 -4.38
CA PRO A 96 -13.03 -2.18 -5.46
C PRO A 96 -13.84 -1.94 -6.73
N ARG A 97 -13.47 -0.88 -7.46
CA ARG A 97 -13.79 -0.82 -8.90
C ARG A 97 -12.95 -1.86 -9.64
N ARG A 98 -13.45 -2.39 -10.76
CA ARG A 98 -12.73 -3.41 -11.57
C ARG A 98 -11.33 -2.96 -11.98
N GLU A 99 -11.15 -1.67 -12.27
CA GLU A 99 -9.85 -1.07 -12.62
C GLU A 99 -8.83 -1.16 -11.47
N VAL A 100 -9.28 -1.04 -10.22
CA VAL A 100 -8.42 -1.13 -9.03
C VAL A 100 -7.87 -2.53 -8.88
N ILE A 101 -8.70 -3.56 -9.02
CA ILE A 101 -8.24 -4.96 -9.02
C ILE A 101 -7.23 -5.19 -10.14
N GLY A 102 -7.51 -4.70 -11.35
CA GLY A 102 -6.61 -4.81 -12.49
C GLY A 102 -5.23 -4.21 -12.21
N ARG A 103 -5.16 -3.04 -11.57
CA ARG A 103 -3.90 -2.39 -11.17
C ARG A 103 -3.16 -3.17 -10.08
N ILE A 104 -3.85 -3.66 -9.05
CA ILE A 104 -3.25 -4.50 -8.01
C ILE A 104 -2.60 -5.75 -8.62
N VAL A 105 -3.33 -6.45 -9.49
CA VAL A 105 -2.83 -7.66 -10.16
C VAL A 105 -1.64 -7.33 -11.06
N ALA A 106 -1.71 -6.22 -11.82
CA ALA A 106 -0.64 -5.81 -12.71
C ALA A 106 0.65 -5.45 -11.94
N GLU A 107 0.52 -4.72 -10.84
CA GLU A 107 1.65 -4.34 -9.98
C GLU A 107 2.25 -5.57 -9.29
N ALA A 108 1.42 -6.41 -8.67
CA ALA A 108 1.88 -7.63 -8.00
C ALA A 108 2.59 -8.62 -8.93
N ARG A 109 2.29 -8.63 -10.23
CA ARG A 109 3.00 -9.46 -11.21
C ARG A 109 4.42 -8.98 -11.49
N LYS A 110 4.70 -7.69 -11.32
CA LYS A 110 5.97 -7.06 -11.69
C LYS A 110 6.83 -6.72 -10.47
N ASN A 111 6.20 -6.50 -9.32
CA ASN A 111 6.84 -6.03 -8.11
C ASN A 111 6.72 -7.10 -7.01
N PRO A 112 7.77 -7.92 -6.80
CA PRO A 112 7.77 -8.98 -5.79
C PRO A 112 7.47 -8.47 -4.38
N ARG A 113 7.94 -7.26 -4.05
CA ARG A 113 7.70 -6.64 -2.74
C ARG A 113 6.25 -6.22 -2.56
N PHE A 114 5.64 -5.60 -3.58
CA PHE A 114 4.20 -5.31 -3.56
C PHE A 114 3.37 -6.61 -3.47
N ARG A 115 3.78 -7.66 -4.20
CA ARG A 115 3.15 -8.98 -4.10
C ARG A 115 3.29 -9.60 -2.71
N TRP A 116 4.45 -9.46 -2.08
CA TRP A 116 4.66 -9.89 -0.70
C TRP A 116 3.77 -9.11 0.27
N MET A 117 3.60 -7.79 0.08
CA MET A 117 2.72 -6.97 0.91
C MET A 117 1.26 -7.45 0.87
N LEU A 118 0.78 -8.01 -0.26
CA LEU A 118 -0.57 -8.60 -0.35
C LEU A 118 -0.81 -9.78 0.62
N THR A 119 0.25 -10.41 1.13
CA THR A 119 0.12 -11.47 2.14
C THR A 119 -0.39 -10.95 3.49
N GLY A 120 -0.22 -9.66 3.78
CA GLY A 120 -0.69 -9.02 5.01
C GLY A 120 -2.15 -8.55 4.96
N VAL A 121 -2.86 -8.78 3.85
CA VAL A 121 -4.26 -8.40 3.69
C VAL A 121 -5.15 -9.47 4.33
N TYR A 122 -6.12 -9.06 5.15
CA TYR A 122 -7.09 -10.01 5.68
C TYR A 122 -8.08 -10.40 4.58
N LEU A 123 -7.88 -11.58 3.98
CA LEU A 123 -8.67 -12.03 2.82
C LEU A 123 -10.18 -12.12 3.08
N HIS A 124 -10.61 -12.28 4.32
CA HIS A 124 -12.02 -12.29 4.70
C HIS A 124 -12.64 -10.88 4.80
N ALA A 125 -11.81 -9.84 4.82
CA ALA A 125 -12.22 -8.45 4.94
C ALA A 125 -12.30 -7.73 3.58
N ILE A 126 -11.96 -8.39 2.48
CA ILE A 126 -12.00 -7.84 1.11
C ILE A 126 -13.13 -8.46 0.29
N SER A 127 -13.45 -7.88 -0.87
CA SER A 127 -14.46 -8.44 -1.78
C SER A 127 -14.03 -9.80 -2.35
N ASP A 128 -15.00 -10.64 -2.70
CA ASP A 128 -14.73 -11.93 -3.35
C ASP A 128 -13.94 -11.77 -4.65
N ASP A 129 -14.26 -10.75 -5.45
CA ASP A 129 -13.54 -10.45 -6.69
C ASP A 129 -12.06 -10.15 -6.42
N ALA A 130 -11.76 -9.35 -5.39
CA ALA A 130 -10.39 -9.04 -5.02
C ALA A 130 -9.67 -10.28 -4.49
N ARG A 131 -10.33 -11.04 -3.60
CA ARG A 131 -9.79 -12.27 -3.02
C ARG A 131 -9.45 -13.30 -4.09
N LEU A 132 -10.37 -13.55 -5.03
CA LEU A 132 -10.16 -14.47 -6.16
C LEU A 132 -9.02 -14.02 -7.08
N ALA A 133 -8.86 -12.70 -7.26
CA ALA A 133 -7.80 -12.15 -8.09
C ALA A 133 -6.41 -12.27 -7.45
N ILE A 134 -6.28 -12.04 -6.13
CA ILE A 134 -4.97 -11.98 -5.47
C ILE A 134 -4.52 -13.31 -4.88
N ALA A 135 -5.43 -14.20 -4.47
CA ALA A 135 -5.06 -15.47 -3.82
C ALA A 135 -4.08 -16.32 -4.66
N PRO A 136 -4.24 -16.46 -5.99
CA PRO A 136 -3.26 -17.18 -6.81
C PRO A 136 -1.89 -16.49 -6.87
N LEU A 137 -1.83 -15.17 -6.72
CA LEU A 137 -0.57 -14.41 -6.79
C LEU A 137 0.29 -14.59 -5.55
N ILE A 138 -0.34 -14.81 -4.40
CA ILE A 138 0.34 -14.99 -3.10
C ILE A 138 0.40 -16.45 -2.66
N ALA A 139 -0.05 -17.39 -3.50
CA ALA A 139 -0.02 -18.81 -3.18
C ALA A 139 1.42 -19.27 -2.90
N GLY A 140 1.64 -19.85 -1.71
CA GLY A 140 2.95 -20.27 -1.25
C GLY A 140 3.86 -19.16 -0.72
N MET A 141 3.39 -17.90 -0.66
CA MET A 141 4.06 -16.81 0.05
C MET A 141 3.54 -16.70 1.49
N SER A 142 4.37 -16.13 2.37
CA SER A 142 4.02 -15.87 3.76
C SER A 142 4.51 -14.48 4.17
N SER A 143 3.71 -13.77 4.97
CA SER A 143 4.07 -12.51 5.62
C SER A 143 5.22 -12.67 6.62
N GLU A 144 5.46 -13.89 7.11
CA GLU A 144 6.60 -14.22 7.97
C GLU A 144 7.89 -14.46 7.18
N GLY A 145 7.80 -14.53 5.85
CA GLY A 145 8.97 -14.63 4.98
C GLY A 145 9.73 -13.31 4.87
N PRO A 146 10.99 -13.33 4.38
CA PRO A 146 11.76 -12.10 4.20
C PRO A 146 11.09 -11.15 3.21
N VAL A 147 11.14 -9.85 3.50
CA VAL A 147 10.70 -8.80 2.58
C VAL A 147 11.59 -8.86 1.34
N PRO A 148 11.04 -9.02 0.13
CA PRO A 148 11.84 -8.99 -1.09
C PRO A 148 12.59 -7.67 -1.26
N ASP A 149 13.73 -7.67 -1.94
CA ASP A 149 14.50 -6.46 -2.21
C ASP A 149 13.68 -5.39 -2.95
N ARG A 150 14.08 -4.12 -2.82
CA ARG A 150 13.48 -3.01 -3.57
C ARG A 150 13.71 -3.26 -5.06
N SER A 151 12.64 -3.24 -5.84
CA SER A 151 12.73 -3.22 -7.31
C SER A 151 13.53 -1.98 -7.73
N SER A 152 14.63 -2.19 -8.47
CA SER A 152 15.50 -1.14 -9.03
C SER A 152 14.85 -0.39 -10.18
#